data_AF-A0A1X7H963-F1
#
_entry.id   AF-A0A1X7H963-F1
#
_cell.length_a   1.000
_cell.length_b   1.000
_cell.length_c   1.000
_cell.angle_alpha   90.00
_cell.angle_beta   90.00
_cell.angle_gamma   90.00
#
_symmetry.space_group_name_H-M   'P 1'
#
loop_
_entity.id
_entity.type
_entity.pdbx_description
1 polymer ?
#
loop_
_entity_poly.entity_id
_entity_poly.type
_entity_poly.pdbx_seq_one_letter_code
_entity_poly.pdbx_strand_id
1 'polypeptide(L)'
;MNGWTSAVRNQLGLGRLLPLGGPGDGAWIAESAARTALREAVRELPGVRLGVLRIGPADPSDAPDPVVPAPPSALPPGPLRLTADFAAVASGPLPVVAGRVRDALARAAAERLGLVVAEVDLRVTALLDEAPEPEPAAPVEPVPAGSAPTGAEAQAAAAALAVPGVTGLTSVLGRAVRLEEHPAEPAALPRGHARVEIAVTADLRALDVAREVRAAVGAALPDHPTVTVLVTAVG
;
A
#
# COMPACT_ATOMS: atom_id res chain seq x y z
N MET A 1 10.47 -27.68 5.87
CA MET A 1 10.95 -27.00 4.64
C MET A 1 9.78 -26.38 3.86
N ASN A 2 8.81 -25.74 4.54
CA ASN A 2 7.50 -25.41 3.95
C ASN A 2 7.22 -23.90 3.93
N GLY A 3 8.11 -23.07 4.51
CA GLY A 3 7.93 -21.62 4.59
C GLY A 3 8.11 -20.90 3.25
N TRP A 4 8.94 -21.44 2.34
CA TRP A 4 9.24 -20.82 1.05
C TRP A 4 8.00 -20.75 0.14
N THR A 5 7.24 -21.84 0.04
CA THR A 5 6.05 -21.92 -0.83
C THR A 5 4.92 -21.00 -0.36
N SER A 6 4.77 -20.81 0.96
CA SER A 6 3.78 -19.88 1.51
C SER A 6 4.23 -18.43 1.39
N ALA A 7 5.52 -18.11 1.60
CA ALA A 7 6.05 -16.77 1.41
C ALA A 7 5.91 -16.28 -0.04
N VAL A 8 6.27 -17.13 -1.02
CA VAL A 8 6.10 -16.80 -2.45
C VAL A 8 4.62 -16.66 -2.81
N ARG A 9 3.74 -17.52 -2.28
CA ARG A 9 2.29 -17.42 -2.52
C ARG A 9 1.69 -16.14 -1.94
N ASN A 10 2.11 -15.75 -0.73
CA ASN A 10 1.63 -14.52 -0.10
C ASN A 10 2.19 -13.29 -0.83
N GLN A 11 3.45 -13.33 -1.30
CA GLN A 11 4.02 -12.29 -2.16
C GLN A 11 3.26 -12.15 -3.49
N LEU A 12 2.84 -13.26 -4.11
CA LEU A 12 1.97 -13.25 -5.29
C LEU A 12 0.57 -12.68 -5.01
N GLY A 13 0.08 -12.80 -3.77
CA GLY A 13 -1.18 -12.20 -3.31
C GLY A 13 -1.09 -10.69 -3.07
N LEU A 14 0.09 -10.14 -2.76
CA LEU A 14 0.30 -8.69 -2.57
C LEU A 14 0.37 -7.91 -3.88
N GLY A 15 0.82 -8.55 -4.96
CA GLY A 15 1.16 -7.86 -6.21
C GLY A 15 2.44 -7.04 -6.07
N ARG A 16 2.54 -5.92 -6.78
CA ARG A 16 3.68 -4.99 -6.67
C ARG A 16 3.55 -4.13 -5.42
N LEU A 17 4.66 -3.52 -4.99
CA LEU A 17 4.63 -2.55 -3.89
C LEU A 17 4.64 -1.14 -4.49
N LEU A 18 3.60 -0.37 -4.19
CA LEU A 18 3.36 0.97 -4.74
C LEU A 18 3.95 2.03 -3.80
N PRO A 19 4.65 3.06 -4.29
CA PRO A 19 5.18 4.12 -3.44
C PRO A 19 4.03 4.90 -2.78
N LEU A 20 4.15 5.13 -1.48
CA LEU A 20 3.30 6.04 -0.73
C LEU A 20 4.01 7.39 -0.62
N GLY A 21 3.30 8.46 -0.94
CA GLY A 21 3.84 9.82 -0.90
C GLY A 21 4.92 10.06 -1.97
N GLY A 22 5.87 10.94 -1.63
CA GLY A 22 6.99 11.32 -2.48
C GLY A 22 8.26 10.49 -2.22
N PRO A 23 9.34 10.74 -2.98
CA PRO A 23 10.59 9.96 -2.90
C PRO A 23 11.26 9.99 -1.52
N GLY A 24 10.99 11.03 -0.70
CA GLY A 24 11.53 11.19 0.65
C GLY A 24 10.83 10.36 1.74
N ASP A 25 9.67 9.77 1.44
CA ASP A 25 8.80 9.18 2.47
C ASP A 25 9.25 7.78 2.90
N GLY A 26 9.88 7.02 2.01
CA GLY A 26 10.40 5.68 2.33
C GLY A 26 9.31 4.68 2.72
N ALA A 27 8.10 4.87 2.17
CA ALA A 27 6.94 4.05 2.46
C ALA A 27 6.35 3.45 1.18
N TRP A 28 5.90 2.20 1.28
CA TRP A 28 5.22 1.49 0.20
C TRP A 28 3.96 0.80 0.71
N ILE A 29 3.00 0.57 -0.18
CA ILE A 29 1.78 -0.21 0.08
C ILE A 29 1.68 -1.37 -0.91
N ALA A 30 1.22 -2.53 -0.44
CA ALA A 30 0.89 -3.63 -1.31
C ALA A 30 -0.22 -3.24 -2.32
N GLU A 31 -0.05 -3.59 -3.60
CA GLU A 31 -1.04 -3.34 -4.64
C GLU A 31 -2.41 -3.94 -4.28
N SER A 32 -2.45 -5.10 -3.64
CA SER A 32 -3.70 -5.71 -3.15
C SER A 32 -4.41 -4.84 -2.11
N ALA A 33 -3.69 -4.33 -1.10
CA ALA A 33 -4.24 -3.44 -0.08
C ALA A 33 -4.76 -2.13 -0.66
N ALA A 34 -3.99 -1.51 -1.57
CA ALA A 34 -4.42 -0.32 -2.28
C ALA A 34 -5.69 -0.57 -3.11
N ARG A 35 -5.77 -1.71 -3.82
CA ARG A 35 -6.94 -2.08 -4.63
C ARG A 35 -8.17 -2.33 -3.77
N THR A 36 -8.03 -2.93 -2.59
CA THR A 36 -9.15 -3.10 -1.65
C THR A 36 -9.72 -1.75 -1.24
N ALA A 37 -8.89 -0.82 -0.76
CA ALA A 37 -9.34 0.51 -0.35
C ALA A 37 -9.96 1.32 -1.49
N LEU A 38 -9.39 1.26 -2.70
CA LEU A 38 -9.94 1.95 -3.89
C LEU A 38 -11.26 1.34 -4.35
N ARG A 39 -11.42 0.02 -4.25
CA ARG A 39 -12.70 -0.65 -4.56
C ARG A 39 -13.79 -0.26 -3.57
N GLU A 40 -13.46 -0.18 -2.29
CA GLU A 40 -14.37 0.27 -1.24
C GLU A 40 -14.97 1.63 -1.57
N ALA A 41 -14.12 2.60 -1.93
CA ALA A 41 -14.55 3.96 -2.27
C ALA A 41 -15.50 4.02 -3.49
N VAL A 42 -15.36 3.10 -4.45
CA VAL A 42 -16.27 3.03 -5.60
C VAL A 42 -17.56 2.27 -5.27
N ARG A 43 -17.53 1.31 -4.34
CA ARG A 43 -18.74 0.58 -3.89
C ARG A 43 -19.78 1.52 -3.27
N GLU A 44 -19.36 2.64 -2.71
CA GLU A 44 -20.24 3.69 -2.18
C GLU A 44 -21.01 4.44 -3.29
N LEU A 45 -20.61 4.32 -4.56
CA LEU A 45 -21.28 4.97 -5.67
C LEU A 45 -22.48 4.13 -6.18
N PRO A 46 -23.70 4.68 -6.18
CA PRO A 46 -24.87 3.93 -6.62
C PRO A 46 -24.82 3.59 -8.11
N GLY A 47 -25.16 2.34 -8.45
CA GLY A 47 -25.29 1.89 -9.83
C GLY A 47 -23.96 1.72 -10.57
N VAL A 48 -22.83 1.68 -9.87
CA VAL A 48 -21.50 1.47 -10.46
C VAL A 48 -20.92 0.14 -9.98
N ARG A 49 -20.34 -0.63 -10.91
CA ARG A 49 -19.55 -1.81 -10.59
C ARG A 49 -18.13 -1.66 -11.14
N LEU A 50 -17.14 -1.67 -10.25
CA LEU A 50 -15.74 -1.62 -10.65
C LEU A 50 -15.26 -2.99 -11.14
N GLY A 51 -14.78 -3.06 -12.37
CA GLY A 51 -14.19 -4.24 -12.99
C GLY A 51 -12.70 -4.37 -12.65
N VAL A 52 -11.88 -4.56 -13.69
CA VAL A 52 -10.43 -4.63 -13.54
C VAL A 52 -9.89 -3.26 -13.09
N LEU A 53 -8.99 -3.27 -12.10
CA LEU A 53 -8.29 -2.08 -11.60
C LEU A 53 -6.79 -2.37 -11.67
N ARG A 54 -6.02 -1.48 -12.29
CA ARG A 54 -4.56 -1.59 -12.43
C ARG A 54 -3.92 -0.31 -11.92
N ILE A 55 -2.78 -0.46 -11.27
CA ILE A 55 -1.97 0.66 -10.77
C ILE A 55 -0.56 0.46 -11.31
N GLY A 56 0.03 1.50 -11.88
CA GLY A 56 1.39 1.44 -12.44
C GLY A 56 2.07 2.81 -12.40
N PRO A 57 3.37 2.88 -12.71
CA PRO A 57 4.06 4.16 -12.84
C PRO A 57 3.43 4.97 -13.99
N ALA A 58 3.27 6.27 -13.81
CA ALA A 58 2.80 7.17 -14.86
C ALA A 58 3.89 7.40 -15.92
N ASP A 59 5.13 7.58 -15.47
CA ASP A 59 6.33 7.59 -16.30
C ASP A 59 7.43 6.76 -15.62
N PRO A 60 7.75 5.55 -16.13
CA PRO A 60 8.78 4.70 -15.54
C PRO A 60 10.22 5.17 -15.85
N SER A 61 10.40 6.11 -16.79
CA SER A 61 11.73 6.50 -17.29
C SER A 61 12.37 7.65 -16.53
N ASP A 62 11.58 8.41 -15.76
CA ASP A 62 12.01 9.60 -14.99
C ASP A 62 11.77 9.43 -13.48
N ALA A 63 11.81 8.19 -13.00
CA ALA A 63 11.52 7.89 -11.60
C ALA A 63 12.74 8.22 -10.70
N PRO A 64 12.60 9.09 -9.69
CA PRO A 64 13.70 9.42 -8.77
C PRO A 64 14.13 8.20 -7.95
N ASP A 65 15.42 8.17 -7.59
CA ASP A 65 15.95 7.16 -6.69
C ASP A 65 15.32 7.28 -5.29
N PRO A 66 14.99 6.15 -4.64
CA PRO A 66 14.44 6.14 -3.29
C PRO A 66 15.49 6.55 -2.26
N VAL A 67 15.09 7.33 -1.25
CA VAL A 67 15.99 7.76 -0.16
C VAL A 67 16.29 6.66 0.86
N VAL A 68 15.61 5.52 0.77
CA VAL A 68 15.83 4.34 1.58
C VAL A 68 15.86 3.10 0.68
N PRO A 69 16.52 2.01 1.11
CA PRO A 69 16.50 0.74 0.40
C PRO A 69 15.06 0.31 0.07
N ALA A 70 14.79 0.13 -1.23
CA ALA A 70 13.47 -0.28 -1.70
C ALA A 70 13.22 -1.76 -1.39
N PRO A 71 12.02 -2.13 -0.91
CA PRO A 71 11.69 -3.53 -0.66
C PRO A 71 11.62 -4.32 -1.99
N PRO A 72 11.77 -5.66 -1.95
CA PRO A 72 11.62 -6.47 -3.15
C PRO A 72 10.28 -6.23 -3.86
N SER A 73 10.30 -6.11 -5.18
CA SER A 73 9.11 -5.83 -6.01
C SER A 73 8.51 -4.43 -5.83
N ALA A 74 9.23 -3.50 -5.20
CA ALA A 74 8.87 -2.08 -5.19
C ALA A 74 8.91 -1.47 -6.57
N LEU A 75 7.86 -0.73 -6.90
CA LEU A 75 7.93 0.28 -7.95
C LEU A 75 8.81 1.44 -7.48
N PRO A 76 9.56 2.05 -8.41
CA PRO A 76 10.34 3.23 -8.07
C PRO A 76 9.41 4.36 -7.62
N PRO A 77 9.85 5.24 -6.72
CA PRO A 77 9.06 6.40 -6.32
C PRO A 77 8.67 7.24 -7.52
N GLY A 78 7.46 7.79 -7.52
CA GLY A 78 6.99 8.65 -8.59
C GLY A 78 5.48 8.61 -8.77
N PRO A 79 4.94 9.49 -9.64
CA PRO A 79 3.51 9.54 -9.89
C PRO A 79 2.99 8.22 -10.49
N LEU A 80 1.79 7.85 -10.09
CA LEU A 80 1.11 6.63 -10.52
C LEU A 80 -0.02 6.93 -11.51
N ARG A 81 -0.27 5.99 -12.39
CA ARG A 81 -1.45 5.92 -13.26
C ARG A 81 -2.39 4.84 -12.75
N LEU A 82 -3.65 5.20 -12.55
CA LEU A 82 -4.73 4.26 -12.27
C LEU A 82 -5.50 4.00 -13.56
N THR A 83 -5.70 2.73 -13.89
CA THR A 83 -6.59 2.34 -14.99
C THR A 83 -7.69 1.45 -14.44
N ALA A 84 -8.94 1.79 -14.69
CA ALA A 84 -10.07 1.03 -14.21
C ALA A 84 -11.14 0.80 -15.27
N ASP A 85 -11.64 -0.43 -15.33
CA ASP A 85 -12.86 -0.78 -16.02
C ASP A 85 -14.04 -0.55 -15.08
N PHE A 86 -15.16 -0.04 -15.59
CA PHE A 86 -16.40 0.01 -14.82
C PHE A 86 -17.62 -0.26 -15.70
N ALA A 87 -18.64 -0.83 -15.06
CA ALA A 87 -19.99 -0.91 -15.60
C ALA A 87 -20.90 0.04 -14.81
N ALA A 88 -21.89 0.61 -15.49
CA ALA A 88 -22.81 1.56 -14.87
C ALA A 88 -24.25 1.35 -15.31
N VAL A 89 -25.21 1.59 -14.41
CA VAL A 89 -26.62 1.67 -14.74
C VAL A 89 -26.87 2.89 -15.64
N ALA A 90 -27.73 2.75 -16.66
CA ALA A 90 -28.09 3.83 -17.58
C ALA A 90 -29.05 4.89 -16.96
N SER A 91 -28.77 5.33 -15.73
CA SER A 91 -29.59 6.29 -14.98
C SER A 91 -29.26 7.76 -15.28
N GLY A 92 -28.25 8.03 -16.11
CA GLY A 92 -27.85 9.37 -16.53
C GLY A 92 -26.70 9.36 -17.55
N PRO A 93 -26.18 10.54 -17.94
CA PRO A 93 -25.09 10.62 -18.92
C PRO A 93 -23.82 9.94 -18.42
N LEU A 94 -23.29 8.98 -19.18
CA LEU A 94 -22.08 8.23 -18.82
C LEU A 94 -20.87 9.10 -18.46
N PRO A 95 -20.59 10.24 -19.13
CA PRO A 95 -19.48 11.11 -18.74
C PRO A 95 -19.60 11.63 -17.30
N VAL A 96 -20.82 11.87 -16.81
CA VAL A 96 -21.07 12.33 -15.43
C VAL A 96 -20.77 11.21 -14.43
N VAL A 97 -21.20 9.97 -14.74
CA VAL A 97 -20.89 8.80 -13.91
C VAL A 97 -19.38 8.53 -13.90
N ALA A 98 -18.73 8.57 -15.06
CA ALA A 98 -17.28 8.43 -15.18
C ALA A 98 -16.54 9.51 -14.37
N GLY A 99 -17.03 10.76 -14.37
CA GLY A 99 -16.51 11.84 -13.53
C GLY A 99 -16.54 11.49 -12.05
N ARG A 100 -17.70 11.01 -11.54
CA ARG A 100 -17.83 10.59 -10.14
C ARG A 100 -16.90 9.44 -9.76
N VAL A 101 -16.76 8.44 -10.64
CA VAL A 101 -15.83 7.31 -10.42
C VAL A 101 -14.38 7.81 -10.39
N ARG A 102 -14.02 8.72 -11.30
CA ARG A 102 -12.69 9.33 -11.35
C ARG A 102 -12.39 10.08 -10.04
N ASP A 103 -13.33 10.91 -9.59
CA ASP A 103 -13.18 11.69 -8.37
C ASP A 103 -13.10 10.80 -7.13
N ALA A 104 -13.91 9.74 -7.05
CA ALA A 104 -13.88 8.79 -5.93
C ALA A 104 -12.53 8.06 -5.84
N LEU A 105 -12.00 7.57 -6.96
CA LEU A 105 -10.69 6.92 -7.01
C LEU A 105 -9.56 7.88 -6.66
N ALA A 106 -9.57 9.09 -7.24
CA ALA A 106 -8.56 10.11 -6.97
C ALA A 106 -8.58 10.55 -5.50
N ARG A 107 -9.77 10.76 -4.93
CA ARG A 107 -9.95 11.11 -3.52
C ARG A 107 -9.46 10.01 -2.60
N ALA A 108 -9.87 8.76 -2.82
CA ALA A 108 -9.42 7.64 -2.00
C ALA A 108 -7.90 7.43 -2.09
N ALA A 109 -7.32 7.55 -3.29
CA ALA A 109 -5.88 7.48 -3.47
C ALA A 109 -5.15 8.58 -2.69
N ALA A 110 -5.60 9.84 -2.78
CA ALA A 110 -4.96 10.96 -2.14
C ALA A 110 -5.19 11.01 -0.62
N GLU A 111 -6.44 10.90 -0.18
CA GLU A 111 -6.89 11.20 1.18
C GLU A 111 -6.84 9.98 2.11
N ARG A 112 -7.12 8.76 1.61
CA ARG A 112 -7.09 7.54 2.42
C ARG A 112 -5.75 6.82 2.37
N LEU A 113 -5.11 6.79 1.21
CA LEU A 113 -3.84 6.08 1.03
C LEU A 113 -2.63 7.01 1.08
N GLY A 114 -2.71 8.17 0.41
CA GLY A 114 -1.56 9.02 0.16
C GLY A 114 -0.72 8.61 -1.04
N LEU A 115 -1.34 7.98 -2.05
CA LEU A 115 -0.73 7.73 -3.35
C LEU A 115 -0.65 9.05 -4.14
N VAL A 116 0.49 9.28 -4.79
CA VAL A 116 0.64 10.37 -5.77
C VAL A 116 0.15 9.87 -7.11
N VAL A 117 -1.07 10.24 -7.50
CA VAL A 117 -1.69 9.82 -8.77
C VAL A 117 -1.66 10.97 -9.77
N ALA A 118 -1.03 10.76 -10.92
CA ALA A 118 -1.04 11.73 -12.01
C ALA A 118 -2.31 11.62 -12.85
N GLU A 119 -2.75 10.39 -13.13
CA GLU A 119 -3.83 10.15 -14.09
C GLU A 119 -4.73 8.98 -13.67
N VAL A 120 -6.02 9.11 -14.00
CA VAL A 120 -7.05 8.09 -13.76
C VAL A 120 -7.82 7.87 -15.07
N ASP A 121 -7.50 6.74 -15.71
CA ASP A 121 -8.08 6.31 -16.97
C ASP A 121 -9.22 5.34 -16.73
N LEU A 122 -10.38 5.64 -17.31
CA LEU A 122 -11.58 4.84 -17.14
C LEU A 122 -12.06 4.27 -18.46
N ARG A 123 -12.38 2.98 -18.45
CA ARG A 123 -13.04 2.30 -19.57
C ARG A 123 -14.42 1.82 -19.14
N VAL A 124 -15.45 2.28 -19.85
CA VAL A 124 -16.80 1.73 -19.70
C VAL A 124 -16.83 0.36 -20.40
N THR A 125 -17.20 -0.69 -19.67
CA THR A 125 -17.25 -2.05 -20.22
C THR A 125 -18.66 -2.57 -20.43
N ALA A 126 -19.65 -2.05 -19.70
CA ALA A 126 -21.04 -2.44 -19.86
C ALA A 126 -22.00 -1.36 -19.33
N LEU A 127 -23.21 -1.38 -19.86
CA LEU A 127 -24.37 -0.72 -19.28
C LEU A 127 -25.20 -1.78 -18.56
N LEU A 128 -25.53 -1.52 -17.30
CA LEU A 128 -26.30 -2.42 -16.45
C LEU A 128 -27.78 -2.03 -16.51
N ASP A 129 -28.65 -3.03 -16.56
CA ASP A 129 -30.10 -2.82 -16.48
C ASP A 129 -30.54 -2.53 -15.04
N GLU A 130 -29.85 -3.14 -14.06
CA GLU A 130 -30.14 -3.01 -12.63
C GLU A 130 -28.87 -2.70 -11.82
N ALA A 131 -29.05 -2.12 -10.64
CA ALA A 131 -27.93 -1.83 -9.74
C ALA A 131 -27.28 -3.12 -9.24
N PRO A 132 -25.94 -3.21 -9.23
CA PRO A 132 -25.25 -4.40 -8.75
C PRO A 132 -25.54 -4.62 -7.26
N GLU A 133 -25.85 -5.87 -6.89
CA GLU A 133 -25.94 -6.25 -5.47
C GLU A 133 -24.56 -6.14 -4.81
N PRO A 134 -24.49 -5.69 -3.54
CA PRO A 134 -23.23 -5.61 -2.82
C PRO A 134 -22.66 -7.00 -2.59
N GLU A 135 -21.54 -7.32 -3.24
CA GLU A 135 -20.80 -8.56 -2.97
C GLU A 135 -20.23 -8.52 -1.55
N PRO A 136 -20.42 -9.58 -0.74
CA PRO A 136 -19.83 -9.67 0.59
C PRO A 136 -18.31 -9.61 0.50
N ALA A 137 -17.69 -8.79 1.33
CA ALA A 137 -16.24 -8.74 1.44
C ALA A 137 -15.73 -10.11 1.91
N ALA A 138 -14.79 -10.69 1.15
CA ALA A 138 -14.12 -11.90 1.58
C ALA A 138 -13.33 -11.61 2.87
N PRO A 139 -13.42 -12.46 3.92
CA PRO A 139 -12.62 -12.30 5.12
C PRO A 139 -11.13 -12.29 4.76
N VAL A 140 -10.42 -11.26 5.19
CA VAL A 140 -8.95 -11.24 5.12
C VAL A 140 -8.46 -12.15 6.25
N GLU A 141 -7.96 -13.33 5.90
CA GLU A 141 -7.34 -14.20 6.90
C GLU A 141 -6.08 -13.53 7.48
N PRO A 142 -5.97 -13.42 8.81
CA PRO A 142 -4.77 -12.90 9.43
C PRO A 142 -3.59 -13.83 9.10
N VAL A 143 -2.60 -13.31 8.37
CA VAL A 143 -1.37 -14.04 8.09
C VAL A 143 -0.65 -14.23 9.43
N PRO A 144 -0.31 -15.47 9.83
CA PRO A 144 0.37 -15.70 11.09
C PRO A 144 1.69 -14.93 11.11
N ALA A 145 1.91 -14.18 12.18
CA ALA A 145 3.18 -13.53 12.45
C ALA A 145 4.29 -14.59 12.35
N GLY A 146 5.34 -14.27 11.58
CA GLY A 146 6.56 -15.06 11.52
C GLY A 146 7.21 -15.23 12.90
N SER A 147 8.45 -15.74 12.94
CA SER A 147 9.17 -15.89 14.20
C SER A 147 9.13 -14.60 15.04
N ALA A 148 8.84 -14.74 16.35
CA ALA A 148 8.74 -13.61 17.26
C ALA A 148 10.01 -12.74 17.20
N PRO A 149 9.87 -11.40 17.08
CA PRO A 149 11.02 -10.52 17.00
C PRO A 149 11.79 -10.56 18.32
N THR A 150 13.12 -10.43 18.27
CA THR A 150 13.99 -10.43 19.46
C THR A 150 14.97 -9.25 19.45
N GLY A 151 15.43 -8.84 20.63
CA GLY A 151 16.38 -7.73 20.75
C GLY A 151 15.88 -6.44 20.10
N ALA A 152 16.71 -5.85 19.22
CA ALA A 152 16.39 -4.63 18.50
C ALA A 152 15.16 -4.77 17.58
N GLU A 153 14.91 -5.95 16.98
CA GLU A 153 13.70 -6.19 16.19
C GLU A 153 12.43 -6.09 17.06
N ALA A 154 12.50 -6.54 18.33
CA ALA A 154 11.38 -6.45 19.26
C ALA A 154 11.10 -5.00 19.69
N GLN A 155 12.15 -4.21 19.89
CA GLN A 155 12.05 -2.80 20.21
C GLN A 155 11.42 -2.00 19.06
N ALA A 156 11.84 -2.25 17.82
CA ALA A 156 11.23 -1.66 16.63
C ALA A 156 9.77 -2.10 16.44
N ALA A 157 9.47 -3.38 16.66
CA ALA A 157 8.10 -3.91 16.61
C ALA A 157 7.18 -3.21 17.62
N ALA A 158 7.64 -3.04 18.86
CA ALA A 158 6.90 -2.35 19.91
C ALA A 158 6.69 -0.86 19.57
N ALA A 159 7.72 -0.19 19.03
CA ALA A 159 7.62 1.21 18.60
C ALA A 159 6.58 1.38 17.47
N ALA A 160 6.58 0.49 16.48
CA ALA A 160 5.60 0.51 15.39
C ALA A 160 4.17 0.27 15.90
N LEU A 161 3.96 -0.71 16.78
CA LEU A 161 2.65 -1.01 17.36
C LEU A 161 2.10 0.10 18.26
N ALA A 162 2.98 0.95 18.82
CA ALA A 162 2.58 2.07 19.64
C ALA A 162 2.02 3.25 18.82
N VAL A 163 2.21 3.25 17.49
CA VAL A 163 1.73 4.34 16.62
C VAL A 163 0.21 4.24 16.41
N PRO A 164 -0.56 5.30 16.70
CA PRO A 164 -1.98 5.35 16.40
C PRO A 164 -2.27 5.05 14.92
N GLY A 165 -3.21 4.15 14.69
CA GLY A 165 -3.59 3.71 13.34
C GLY A 165 -2.90 2.44 12.87
N VAL A 166 -1.90 1.91 13.58
CA VAL A 166 -1.39 0.57 13.33
C VAL A 166 -2.33 -0.46 13.96
N THR A 167 -2.90 -1.35 13.15
CA THR A 167 -3.81 -2.41 13.61
C THR A 167 -3.09 -3.71 13.91
N GLY A 168 -1.86 -3.86 13.40
CA GLY A 168 -0.99 -4.98 13.70
C GLY A 168 0.28 -4.99 12.87
N LEU A 169 1.19 -5.89 13.24
CA LEU A 169 2.35 -6.23 12.41
C LEU A 169 1.99 -7.39 11.48
N THR A 170 2.50 -7.33 10.25
CA THR A 170 2.37 -8.41 9.28
C THR A 170 3.74 -8.99 8.97
N SER A 171 3.85 -10.11 8.28
CA SER A 171 5.16 -10.72 7.97
C SER A 171 5.14 -11.40 6.62
N VAL A 172 4.59 -10.71 5.63
CA VAL A 172 4.33 -11.24 4.30
C VAL A 172 5.62 -11.47 3.52
N LEU A 173 6.64 -10.63 3.72
CA LEU A 173 8.00 -10.85 3.21
C LEU A 173 8.89 -11.62 4.19
N GLY A 174 8.28 -12.41 5.09
CA GLY A 174 8.93 -13.39 5.96
C GLY A 174 9.11 -12.96 7.42
N ARG A 175 9.33 -11.66 7.68
CA ARG A 175 9.44 -11.11 9.05
C ARG A 175 8.81 -9.73 9.13
N ALA A 176 8.11 -9.47 10.23
CA ALA A 176 7.49 -8.18 10.49
C ALA A 176 8.48 -7.03 10.62
N VAL A 177 9.62 -7.30 11.27
CA VAL A 177 10.74 -6.38 11.34
C VAL A 177 11.96 -7.13 10.86
N ARG A 178 12.70 -6.52 9.94
CA ARG A 178 13.98 -7.03 9.45
C ARG A 178 15.02 -5.93 9.57
N LEU A 179 16.07 -6.19 10.34
CA LEU A 179 17.24 -5.34 10.40
C LEU A 179 18.30 -5.88 9.43
N GLU A 180 18.79 -5.02 8.55
CA GLU A 180 19.83 -5.33 7.57
C GLU A 180 20.98 -4.33 7.71
N GLU A 181 22.21 -4.82 7.62
CA GLU A 181 23.37 -3.97 7.43
C GLU A 181 23.58 -3.81 5.93
N HIS A 182 23.62 -2.58 5.43
CA HIS A 182 23.93 -2.35 4.02
C HIS A 182 25.39 -1.92 3.86
N PRO A 183 26.11 -2.50 2.87
CA PRO A 183 27.36 -1.91 2.41
C PRO A 183 27.04 -0.51 1.92
N ALA A 184 27.65 0.50 2.55
CA ALA A 184 27.32 1.89 2.31
C ALA A 184 27.69 2.32 0.89
N GLU A 185 26.72 2.42 -0.03
CA GLU A 185 26.75 3.37 -1.14
C GLU A 185 25.35 3.88 -1.53
N PRO A 186 25.16 5.18 -1.79
CA PRO A 186 26.13 6.27 -1.58
C PRO A 186 26.14 6.75 -0.12
N ALA A 187 27.25 7.38 0.28
CA ALA A 187 27.70 7.72 1.64
C ALA A 187 26.80 8.61 2.53
N ALA A 188 25.52 8.77 2.20
CA ALA A 188 24.56 9.61 2.93
C ALA A 188 23.69 8.85 3.95
N LEU A 189 23.69 7.51 3.93
CA LEU A 189 22.79 6.71 4.75
C LEU A 189 23.50 6.06 5.95
N PRO A 190 22.84 6.00 7.13
CA PRO A 190 23.22 5.14 8.24
C PRO A 190 23.52 3.70 7.79
N ARG A 191 24.49 3.03 8.44
CA ARG A 191 24.92 1.66 8.07
C ARG A 191 23.82 0.60 8.28
N GLY A 192 22.85 0.90 9.13
CA GLY A 192 21.70 0.04 9.41
C GLY A 192 20.46 0.42 8.61
N HIS A 193 19.69 -0.58 8.23
CA HIS A 193 18.39 -0.48 7.59
C HIS A 193 17.36 -1.33 8.35
N ALA A 194 16.18 -0.78 8.61
CA ALA A 194 15.04 -1.48 9.17
C ALA A 194 13.90 -1.51 8.15
N ARG A 195 13.41 -2.71 7.82
CA ARG A 195 12.16 -2.89 7.08
C ARG A 195 11.07 -3.33 8.04
N VAL A 196 9.95 -2.61 8.06
CA VAL A 196 8.81 -2.87 8.95
C VAL A 196 7.55 -3.10 8.12
N GLU A 197 6.86 -4.22 8.35
CA GLU A 197 5.60 -4.59 7.70
C GLU A 197 4.42 -4.40 8.66
N ILE A 198 3.43 -3.60 8.25
CA ILE A 198 2.30 -3.19 9.09
C ILE A 198 0.95 -3.36 8.38
N ALA A 199 -0.09 -3.57 9.17
CA ALA A 199 -1.47 -3.30 8.81
C ALA A 199 -1.91 -1.99 9.45
N VAL A 200 -2.69 -1.18 8.72
CA VAL A 200 -3.19 0.10 9.21
C VAL A 200 -4.71 0.16 9.18
N THR A 201 -5.27 1.05 10.00
CA THR A 201 -6.70 1.33 10.01
C THR A 201 -7.13 2.06 8.73
N ALA A 202 -8.37 1.86 8.30
CA ALA A 202 -9.01 2.62 7.23
C ALA A 202 -9.40 4.06 7.61
N ASP A 203 -9.41 4.41 8.91
CA ASP A 203 -9.84 5.72 9.44
C ASP A 203 -8.78 6.81 9.32
N LEU A 204 -7.50 6.42 9.22
CA LEU A 204 -6.37 7.32 9.10
C LEU A 204 -5.69 7.11 7.76
N ARG A 205 -5.09 8.19 7.23
CA ARG A 205 -4.38 8.12 5.96
C ARG A 205 -3.13 7.24 6.09
N ALA A 206 -3.03 6.21 5.25
CA ALA A 206 -1.96 5.21 5.35
C ALA A 206 -0.54 5.81 5.29
N LEU A 207 -0.31 6.80 4.42
CA LEU A 207 0.96 7.53 4.34
C LEU A 207 1.33 8.22 5.66
N ASP A 208 0.37 8.83 6.34
CA ASP A 208 0.65 9.59 7.57
C ASP A 208 1.00 8.61 8.70
N VAL A 209 0.28 7.50 8.82
CA VAL A 209 0.63 6.40 9.75
C VAL A 209 2.02 5.83 9.43
N ALA A 210 2.35 5.62 8.15
CA ALA A 210 3.65 5.10 7.75
C ALA A 210 4.81 6.06 8.10
N ARG A 211 4.60 7.38 7.98
CA ARG A 211 5.58 8.41 8.40
C ARG A 211 5.83 8.38 9.90
N GLU A 212 4.76 8.29 10.69
CA GLU A 212 4.87 8.20 12.15
C GLU A 212 5.57 6.90 12.58
N VAL A 213 5.26 5.76 11.94
CA VAL A 213 5.98 4.49 12.18
C VAL A 213 7.47 4.62 11.85
N ARG A 214 7.80 5.24 10.71
CA ARG A 214 9.19 5.48 10.30
C ARG A 214 9.94 6.32 11.34
N ALA A 215 9.32 7.41 11.82
CA ALA A 215 9.90 8.26 12.86
C ALA A 215 10.07 7.52 14.20
N ALA A 216 9.03 6.82 14.66
CA ALA A 216 9.03 6.08 15.92
C ALA A 216 10.08 4.97 15.95
N VAL A 217 10.17 4.17 14.87
CA VAL A 217 11.14 3.08 14.76
C VAL A 217 12.57 3.62 14.64
N GLY A 218 12.79 4.67 13.85
CA GLY A 218 14.10 5.31 13.71
C GLY A 218 14.61 5.93 15.01
N ALA A 219 13.72 6.48 15.84
CA ALA A 219 14.04 7.02 17.16
C ALA A 219 14.26 5.93 18.22
N ALA A 220 13.58 4.79 18.09
CA ALA A 220 13.69 3.69 19.04
C ALA A 220 15.02 2.92 18.93
N LEU A 221 15.70 2.96 17.79
CA LEU A 221 16.91 2.17 17.55
C LEU A 221 18.19 3.00 17.76
N PRO A 222 19.21 2.45 18.45
CA PRO A 222 20.38 3.20 18.91
C PRO A 222 21.29 3.76 17.80
N ASP A 223 21.23 3.19 16.58
CA ASP A 223 22.05 3.61 15.43
C ASP A 223 21.27 4.47 14.41
N HIS A 224 20.03 4.86 14.74
CA HIS A 224 19.13 5.60 13.86
C HIS A 224 19.14 5.07 12.40
N PRO A 225 18.85 3.77 12.20
CA PRO A 225 18.87 3.18 10.88
C PRO A 225 17.85 3.86 9.97
N THR A 226 18.09 3.77 8.66
CA THR A 226 17.03 4.10 7.70
C THR A 226 15.87 3.15 7.90
N VAL A 227 14.63 3.65 7.82
CA VAL A 227 13.44 2.80 7.98
C VAL A 227 12.62 2.82 6.70
N THR A 228 12.35 1.64 6.15
CA THR A 228 11.36 1.39 5.11
C THR A 228 10.10 0.83 5.76
N VAL A 229 8.95 1.44 5.48
CA VAL A 229 7.65 0.97 5.99
C VAL A 229 6.85 0.37 4.84
N LEU A 230 6.35 -0.85 5.04
CA LEU A 230 5.50 -1.57 4.10
C LEU A 230 4.11 -1.77 4.70
N VAL A 231 3.11 -1.10 4.12
CA VAL A 231 1.70 -1.30 4.43
C VAL A 231 1.17 -2.48 3.63
N THR A 232 0.82 -3.58 4.28
CA THR A 232 0.33 -4.79 3.60
C THR A 232 -1.18 -4.96 3.66
N ALA A 233 -1.87 -4.19 4.51
CA ALA A 233 -3.31 -4.20 4.66
C ALA A 233 -3.83 -2.83 5.15
N VAL A 234 -5.04 -2.48 4.73
CA VAL A 234 -5.81 -1.31 5.18
C VAL A 234 -7.22 -1.81 5.50
N GLY A 235 -7.71 -1.62 6.72
CA GLY A 235 -9.04 -2.10 7.13
C GLY A 235 -9.46 -1.70 8.54
#